data_AF-A0A950XV88-F1
#
_entry.id   AF-A0A950XV88-F1
#
_cell.length_a   1.000
_cell.length_b   1.000
_cell.length_c   1.000
_cell.angle_alpha   90.00
_cell.angle_beta   90.00
_cell.angle_gamma   90.00
#
_symmetry.space_group_name_H-M   'P 1'
#
loop_
_entity.id
_entity.type
_entity.pdbx_description
1 polymer ?
#
loop_
_entity_poly.entity_id
_entity_poly.type
_entity_poly.pdbx_seq_one_letter_code
_entity_poly.pdbx_strand_id
1 'polypeptide(L)'
;MNCANPLDAGILGDYWAGALSQTEEETVEEHLLGCDECGERLLELGALADSVRKLARQGSLLMVVSDRFLQRIAAEGLHAREYTPPRGGNIACTVTADDDFLIGRLTADLSGAKQIDLSLCDERGIERLRLTDIPFNPRGGSVAFQQSITYAKAAPSETMIARLIARDDGGARSMLGEYTFHHTRTLPGPGT
;
A
#
# COMPACT_ATOMS: atom_id res chain seq x y z
N MET A 1 29.19 25.36 -1.23
CA MET A 1 29.79 25.37 -2.58
C MET A 1 28.90 24.51 -3.43
N ASN A 2 28.49 24.97 -4.61
CA ASN A 2 27.59 24.17 -5.45
C ASN A 2 28.39 23.12 -6.21
N CYS A 3 27.94 21.86 -6.16
CA CYS A 3 28.49 20.76 -6.92
C CYS A 3 28.28 21.02 -8.41
N ALA A 4 29.37 20.92 -9.19
CA ALA A 4 29.33 21.18 -10.63
C ALA A 4 28.64 20.05 -11.42
N ASN A 5 28.61 18.83 -10.87
CA ASN A 5 27.95 17.67 -11.44
C ASN A 5 27.26 16.85 -10.34
N PRO A 6 26.13 17.34 -9.81
CA PRO A 6 25.45 16.71 -8.69
C PRO A 6 24.88 15.34 -9.10
N LEU A 7 24.94 14.36 -8.20
CA LEU A 7 24.36 13.04 -8.43
C LEU A 7 22.85 13.15 -8.68
N ASP A 8 22.36 12.34 -9.62
CA ASP A 8 20.94 12.26 -9.93
C ASP A 8 20.17 11.61 -8.76
N ALA A 9 18.93 12.04 -8.54
CA ALA A 9 18.11 11.52 -7.45
C ALA A 9 17.78 10.02 -7.63
N GLY A 10 17.64 9.55 -8.86
CA GLY A 10 17.46 8.13 -9.17
C GLY A 10 18.68 7.30 -8.78
N ILE A 11 19.89 7.77 -9.11
CA ILE A 11 21.14 7.10 -8.73
C ILE A 11 21.33 7.06 -7.21
N LEU A 12 21.02 8.15 -6.49
CA LEU A 12 21.02 8.14 -5.02
C LEU A 12 19.97 7.17 -4.46
N GLY A 13 18.81 7.08 -5.11
CA GLY A 13 17.75 6.10 -4.83
C GLY A 13 18.24 4.67 -4.96
N ASP A 14 18.87 4.35 -6.09
CA ASP A 14 19.39 3.02 -6.39
C ASP A 14 20.56 2.66 -5.47
N TYR A 15 21.44 3.61 -5.15
CA TYR A 15 22.51 3.45 -4.16
C TYR A 15 21.92 3.11 -2.78
N TRP A 16 20.97 3.91 -2.30
CA TRP A 16 20.31 3.68 -1.01
C TRP A 16 19.54 2.35 -0.96
N ALA A 17 18.99 1.92 -2.09
CA ALA A 17 18.28 0.64 -2.22
C ALA A 17 19.22 -0.56 -2.37
N GLY A 18 20.54 -0.35 -2.56
CA GLY A 18 21.50 -1.41 -2.88
C GLY A 18 21.24 -2.05 -4.25
N ALA A 19 20.73 -1.27 -5.21
CA ALA A 19 20.32 -1.72 -6.54
C ALA A 19 21.39 -1.48 -7.62
N LEU A 20 22.45 -0.73 -7.30
CA LEU A 20 23.56 -0.46 -8.21
C LEU A 20 24.47 -1.68 -8.38
N SER A 21 25.15 -1.76 -9.53
CA SER A 21 26.29 -2.66 -9.67
C SER A 21 27.47 -2.17 -8.84
N GLN A 22 28.41 -3.06 -8.54
CA GLN A 22 29.58 -2.72 -7.74
C GLN A 22 30.37 -1.52 -8.30
N THR A 23 30.54 -1.44 -9.62
CA THR A 23 31.29 -0.34 -10.25
C THR A 23 30.55 1.00 -10.15
N GLU A 24 29.22 0.98 -10.25
CA GLU A 24 28.40 2.19 -10.08
C GLU A 24 28.41 2.65 -8.61
N GLU A 25 28.34 1.70 -7.67
CA GLU A 25 28.43 1.96 -6.24
C GLU A 25 29.77 2.63 -5.88
N GLU A 26 30.90 2.08 -6.32
CA GLU A 26 32.24 2.67 -6.09
C GLU A 26 32.35 4.10 -6.64
N THR A 27 31.76 4.37 -7.81
CA THR A 27 31.75 5.71 -8.43
C THR A 27 30.92 6.70 -7.61
N VAL A 28 29.77 6.26 -7.13
CA VAL A 28 28.89 7.08 -6.27
C VAL A 28 29.57 7.36 -4.93
N GLU A 29 30.20 6.36 -4.33
CA GLU A 29 30.92 6.51 -3.05
C GLU A 29 32.10 7.47 -3.18
N GLU A 30 32.91 7.36 -4.23
CA GLU A 30 34.01 8.30 -4.49
C GLU A 30 33.50 9.74 -4.55
N HIS A 31 32.37 9.98 -5.22
CA HIS A 31 31.76 11.30 -5.29
C HIS A 31 31.24 11.78 -3.92
N LEU A 32 30.53 10.92 -3.18
CA LEU A 32 29.96 11.26 -1.88
C LEU A 32 31.04 11.59 -0.85
N LEU A 33 32.18 10.89 -0.88
CA LEU A 33 33.34 11.20 -0.03
C LEU A 33 33.95 12.57 -0.30
N GLY A 34 33.82 13.08 -1.54
CA GLY A 34 34.37 14.37 -1.97
C GLY A 34 33.37 15.52 -2.03
N CYS A 35 32.08 15.29 -1.77
CA CYS A 35 31.01 16.27 -2.02
C CYS A 35 29.96 16.32 -0.90
N ASP A 36 30.12 17.28 0.01
CA ASP A 36 29.19 17.49 1.13
C ASP A 36 27.73 17.72 0.67
N GLU A 37 27.52 18.47 -0.42
CA GLU A 37 26.16 18.74 -0.94
C GLU A 37 25.45 17.46 -1.39
N CYS A 38 26.15 16.55 -2.08
CA CYS A 38 25.57 15.27 -2.47
C CYS A 38 25.40 14.33 -1.27
N GLY A 39 26.26 14.43 -0.25
CA GLY A 39 26.08 13.77 1.04
C GLY A 39 24.82 14.22 1.77
N GLU A 40 24.56 15.53 1.86
CA GLU A 40 23.34 16.09 2.43
C GLU A 40 22.09 15.60 1.69
N ARG A 41 22.11 15.57 0.36
CA ARG A 41 21.00 15.03 -0.45
C ARG A 41 20.74 13.54 -0.20
N LEU A 42 21.79 12.74 0.01
CA LEU A 42 21.63 11.34 0.40
C LEU A 42 21.00 11.20 1.79
N LEU A 43 21.39 12.04 2.75
CA LEU A 43 20.79 12.05 4.09
C LEU A 43 19.29 12.43 4.04
N GLU A 44 18.93 13.42 3.24
CA GLU A 44 17.53 13.80 3.01
C GLU A 44 16.71 12.63 2.43
N LEU A 45 17.27 11.92 1.45
CA LEU A 45 16.66 10.73 0.87
C LEU A 45 16.50 9.62 1.92
N GLY A 46 17.51 9.39 2.76
CA GLY A 46 17.44 8.43 3.86
C GLY A 46 16.32 8.78 4.86
N ALA A 47 16.21 10.04 5.25
CA ALA A 47 15.15 10.52 6.14
C ALA A 47 13.75 10.37 5.52
N LEU A 48 13.61 10.59 4.21
CA LEU A 48 12.37 10.33 3.48
C LEU A 48 12.03 8.83 3.52
N ALA A 49 12.99 7.96 3.23
CA ALA A 49 12.80 6.51 3.26
C ALA A 49 12.35 6.03 4.65
N ASP A 50 12.95 6.54 5.72
CA ASP A 50 12.56 6.22 7.09
C ASP A 50 11.15 6.72 7.43
N SER A 51 10.77 7.90 6.93
CA SER A 51 9.42 8.44 7.09
C SER A 51 8.37 7.57 6.39
N VAL A 52 8.66 7.09 5.17
CA VAL A 52 7.79 6.15 4.45
C VAL A 52 7.68 4.81 5.19
N ARG A 53 8.80 4.26 5.69
CA ARG A 53 8.80 3.04 6.51
C ARG A 53 7.95 3.20 7.77
N LYS A 54 7.99 4.38 8.41
CA LYS A 54 7.17 4.69 9.57
C LYS A 54 5.68 4.69 9.22
N LEU A 55 5.28 5.35 8.13
CA LEU A 55 3.89 5.35 7.66
C LEU A 55 3.38 3.93 7.36
N ALA A 56 4.22 3.09 6.73
CA ALA A 56 3.90 1.69 6.46
C ALA A 56 3.68 0.89 7.76
N ARG A 57 4.57 1.04 8.75
CA ARG A 57 4.46 0.38 10.07
C ARG A 57 3.25 0.84 10.87
N GLN A 58 2.77 2.05 10.64
CA GLN A 58 1.60 2.62 11.29
C GLN A 58 0.28 2.30 10.57
N GLY A 59 0.28 1.37 9.60
CA GLY A 59 -0.92 1.01 8.84
C GLY A 59 -1.56 2.18 8.08
N SER A 60 -0.81 3.27 7.85
CA SER A 60 -1.37 4.55 7.37
C SER A 60 -1.40 4.66 5.84
N LEU A 61 -0.83 3.69 5.15
CA LEU A 61 -0.81 3.61 3.69
C LEU A 61 -1.99 2.81 3.16
N LEU A 62 -2.46 3.16 1.96
CA LEU A 62 -3.31 2.30 1.17
C LEU A 62 -2.42 1.49 0.22
N MET A 63 -2.42 0.16 0.37
CA MET A 63 -1.58 -0.72 -0.44
C MET A 63 -2.11 -2.15 -0.49
N VAL A 64 -1.74 -2.88 -1.54
CA VAL A 64 -1.98 -4.33 -1.62
C VAL A 64 -0.90 -5.06 -0.83
N VAL A 65 -1.32 -6.04 -0.02
CA VAL A 65 -0.45 -6.75 0.92
C VAL A 65 -0.53 -8.26 0.70
N SER A 66 0.56 -8.95 0.99
CA SER A 66 0.63 -10.41 0.90
C SER A 66 0.27 -11.08 2.22
N ASP A 67 -0.09 -12.36 2.20
CA ASP A 67 -0.31 -13.12 3.43
C ASP A 67 0.97 -13.21 4.28
N ARG A 68 2.16 -13.21 3.67
CA ARG A 68 3.43 -13.15 4.40
C ARG A 68 3.58 -11.86 5.19
N PHE A 69 3.10 -10.73 4.64
CA PHE A 69 3.08 -9.46 5.36
C PHE A 69 2.16 -9.52 6.57
N LEU A 70 0.96 -10.08 6.41
CA LEU A 70 0.00 -10.24 7.52
C LEU A 70 0.51 -11.18 8.61
N GLN A 71 1.17 -12.27 8.23
CA GLN A 71 1.85 -13.18 9.17
C GLN A 71 2.94 -12.46 9.95
N ARG A 72 3.71 -11.57 9.30
CA ARG A 72 4.75 -10.78 9.97
C ARG A 72 4.16 -9.78 10.96
N ILE A 73 3.10 -9.06 10.58
CA ILE A 73 2.38 -8.15 11.49
C ILE A 73 1.93 -8.92 12.75
N ALA A 74 1.29 -10.07 12.56
CA ALA A 74 0.83 -10.90 13.67
C ALA A 74 2.00 -11.40 14.55
N ALA A 75 3.13 -11.78 13.95
CA ALA A 75 4.33 -12.19 14.68
C ALA A 75 4.99 -11.04 15.46
N GLU A 76 4.83 -9.80 15.00
CA GLU A 76 5.26 -8.58 15.71
C GLU A 76 4.26 -8.14 16.80
N GLY A 77 3.17 -8.89 17.01
CA GLY A 77 2.16 -8.62 18.04
C GLY A 77 1.19 -7.48 17.71
N LEU A 78 1.18 -7.03 16.46
CA LEU A 78 0.33 -5.95 15.97
C LEU A 78 -1.06 -6.47 15.60
N HIS A 79 -2.10 -5.69 15.88
CA HIS A 79 -3.49 -6.07 15.61
C HIS A 79 -3.91 -5.69 14.19
N ALA A 80 -4.10 -6.70 13.33
CA ALA A 80 -4.76 -6.55 12.04
C ALA A 80 -6.24 -6.92 12.14
N ARG A 81 -7.12 -5.96 11.87
CA ARG A 81 -8.55 -6.20 11.69
C ARG A 81 -8.84 -6.50 10.23
N GLU A 82 -9.37 -7.68 9.96
CA GLU A 82 -9.65 -8.13 8.60
C GLU A 82 -11.16 -8.27 8.34
N TYR A 83 -11.59 -7.81 7.17
CA TYR A 83 -12.95 -7.96 6.64
C TYR A 83 -12.93 -8.68 5.29
N THR A 84 -13.73 -9.75 5.18
CA THR A 84 -13.85 -10.57 3.97
C THR A 84 -15.29 -10.53 3.47
N PRO A 85 -15.72 -9.45 2.81
CA PRO A 85 -17.06 -9.38 2.23
C PRO A 85 -17.24 -10.47 1.16
N PRO A 86 -18.43 -11.08 1.05
CA PRO A 86 -18.71 -12.00 -0.04
C PRO A 86 -18.67 -11.26 -1.39
N ARG A 87 -18.22 -11.95 -2.44
CA ARG A 87 -18.21 -11.41 -3.81
C ARG A 87 -19.62 -11.01 -4.23
N GLY A 88 -19.80 -9.75 -4.62
CA GLY A 88 -21.09 -9.15 -4.98
C GLY A 88 -21.96 -8.75 -3.78
N GLY A 89 -21.44 -8.88 -2.55
CA GLY A 89 -22.17 -8.55 -1.34
C GLY A 89 -21.51 -7.45 -0.51
N ASN A 90 -21.95 -7.36 0.74
CA ASN A 90 -21.55 -6.29 1.65
C ASN A 90 -21.16 -6.83 3.03
N ILE A 91 -20.45 -6.00 3.79
CA ILE A 91 -20.09 -6.27 5.17
C ILE A 91 -20.17 -4.97 6.00
N ALA A 92 -20.62 -5.08 7.24
CA ALA A 92 -20.47 -4.01 8.21
C ALA A 92 -19.01 -3.97 8.67
N CYS A 93 -18.38 -2.82 8.51
CA CYS A 93 -17.00 -2.54 8.87
C CYS A 93 -16.95 -1.52 10.01
N THR A 94 -16.05 -1.71 10.94
CA THR A 94 -15.70 -0.75 12.00
C THR A 94 -14.25 -0.95 12.41
N VAL A 95 -13.67 0.03 13.10
CA VAL A 95 -12.34 -0.06 13.70
C VAL A 95 -12.41 0.42 15.16
N THR A 96 -11.36 0.15 15.91
CA THR A 96 -11.21 0.47 17.33
C THR A 96 -9.85 1.13 17.55
N ALA A 97 -9.64 1.72 18.73
CA ALA A 97 -8.36 2.36 19.07
C ALA A 97 -7.17 1.38 18.98
N ASP A 98 -7.41 0.10 19.30
CA ASP A 98 -6.41 -0.96 19.39
C ASP A 98 -6.05 -1.62 18.05
N ASP A 99 -6.74 -1.27 16.96
CA ASP A 99 -6.40 -1.82 15.64
C ASP A 99 -5.21 -1.06 15.04
N ASP A 100 -4.14 -1.78 14.69
CA ASP A 100 -2.95 -1.23 14.03
C ASP A 100 -3.09 -1.25 12.50
N PHE A 101 -3.86 -2.20 11.96
CA PHE A 101 -4.07 -2.36 10.52
C PHE A 101 -5.53 -2.68 10.21
N LEU A 102 -6.04 -2.13 9.10
CA LEU A 102 -7.35 -2.47 8.54
C LEU A 102 -7.15 -3.15 7.18
N ILE A 103 -7.59 -4.40 7.07
CA ILE A 103 -7.40 -5.22 5.89
C ILE A 103 -8.76 -5.57 5.27
N GLY A 104 -8.93 -5.27 3.99
CA GLY A 104 -10.00 -5.82 3.17
C GLY A 104 -9.49 -7.01 2.37
N ARG A 105 -10.15 -8.18 2.47
CA ARG A 105 -9.83 -9.37 1.69
C ARG A 105 -10.91 -9.64 0.66
N LEU A 106 -10.53 -9.58 -0.61
CA LEU A 106 -11.44 -9.64 -1.75
C LEU A 106 -11.27 -10.99 -2.45
N THR A 107 -12.22 -11.91 -2.25
CA THR A 107 -12.16 -13.27 -2.83
C THR A 107 -12.59 -13.28 -4.29
N ALA A 108 -11.74 -13.80 -5.19
CA ALA A 108 -12.04 -13.94 -6.60
C ALA A 108 -11.19 -15.07 -7.23
N ASP A 109 -11.63 -15.59 -8.38
CA ASP A 109 -10.76 -16.42 -9.21
C ASP A 109 -9.77 -15.51 -9.96
N LEU A 110 -8.48 -15.70 -9.68
CA LEU A 110 -7.40 -14.87 -10.21
C LEU A 110 -6.59 -15.61 -11.29
N SER A 111 -6.93 -16.87 -11.59
CA SER A 111 -6.09 -17.78 -12.37
C SER A 111 -5.91 -17.36 -13.83
N GLY A 112 -6.90 -16.69 -14.42
CA GLY A 112 -6.87 -16.20 -15.80
C GLY A 112 -6.42 -14.76 -15.98
N ALA A 113 -6.14 -14.03 -14.89
CA ALA A 113 -5.75 -12.62 -14.97
C ALA A 113 -4.25 -12.49 -15.31
N LYS A 114 -3.92 -11.56 -16.20
CA LYS A 114 -2.52 -11.14 -16.46
C LYS A 114 -2.14 -9.95 -15.60
N GLN A 115 -3.11 -9.06 -15.45
CA GLN A 115 -3.02 -7.86 -14.65
C GLN A 115 -4.33 -7.69 -13.90
N ILE A 116 -4.26 -7.18 -12.67
CA ILE A 116 -5.42 -6.84 -11.87
C ILE A 116 -5.29 -5.37 -11.47
N ASP A 117 -6.41 -4.65 -11.53
CA ASP A 117 -6.58 -3.37 -10.86
C ASP A 117 -7.50 -3.53 -9.66
N LEU A 118 -7.25 -2.74 -8.61
CA LEU A 118 -8.20 -2.49 -7.53
C LEU A 118 -8.75 -1.07 -7.69
N SER A 119 -10.06 -0.97 -7.95
CA SER A 119 -10.78 0.30 -7.99
C SER A 119 -11.55 0.49 -6.67
N LEU A 120 -11.38 1.65 -6.05
CA LEU A 120 -12.11 2.06 -4.85
C LEU A 120 -13.07 3.19 -5.23
N CYS A 121 -14.35 2.94 -5.02
CA CYS A 121 -15.44 3.83 -5.34
C CYS A 121 -16.18 4.28 -4.09
N ASP A 122 -16.89 5.40 -4.20
CA ASP A 122 -17.89 5.80 -3.20
C ASP A 122 -19.19 4.98 -3.32
N GLU A 123 -20.16 5.28 -2.46
CA GLU A 123 -21.48 4.64 -2.42
C GLU A 123 -22.28 4.76 -3.73
N ARG A 124 -21.98 5.77 -4.57
CA ARG A 124 -22.61 5.98 -5.87
C ARG A 124 -21.92 5.19 -6.98
N GLY A 125 -20.88 4.43 -6.65
CA GLY A 125 -20.06 3.68 -7.58
C GLY A 125 -19.09 4.55 -8.40
N ILE A 126 -18.89 5.82 -8.00
CA ILE A 126 -17.93 6.73 -8.65
C ILE A 126 -16.54 6.38 -8.16
N GLU A 127 -15.64 6.04 -9.09
CA GLU A 127 -14.24 5.75 -8.78
C GLU A 127 -13.56 6.98 -8.17
N ARG A 128 -12.99 6.79 -6.98
CA ARG A 128 -12.22 7.81 -6.27
C ARG A 128 -10.73 7.56 -6.39
N LEU A 129 -10.34 6.29 -6.48
CA LEU A 129 -8.95 5.87 -6.60
C LEU A 129 -8.86 4.52 -7.31
N ARG A 130 -7.76 4.33 -8.03
CA ARG A 130 -7.41 3.05 -8.65
C ARG A 130 -5.96 2.72 -8.37
N LEU A 131 -5.72 1.51 -7.86
CA LEU A 131 -4.41 0.88 -7.85
C LEU A 131 -4.31 0.03 -9.11
N THR A 132 -3.50 0.46 -10.07
CA THR A 132 -3.28 -0.25 -11.33
C THR A 132 -2.16 -1.26 -11.20
N ASP A 133 -2.30 -2.40 -11.88
CA ASP A 133 -1.26 -3.44 -11.91
C ASP A 133 -0.83 -3.92 -10.52
N ILE A 134 -1.81 -4.24 -9.68
CA ILE A 134 -1.52 -4.66 -8.32
C ILE A 134 -0.85 -6.04 -8.30
N PRO A 135 0.08 -6.28 -7.36
CA PRO A 135 0.65 -7.60 -7.17
C PRO A 135 -0.42 -8.57 -6.67
N PHE A 136 -0.47 -9.77 -7.24
CA PHE A 136 -1.38 -10.83 -6.81
C PHE A 136 -0.76 -12.21 -6.99
N ASN A 137 -1.29 -13.19 -6.26
CA ASN A 137 -0.97 -14.60 -6.48
C ASN A 137 -2.10 -15.21 -7.33
N PRO A 138 -1.85 -15.65 -8.58
CA PRO A 138 -2.89 -16.27 -9.42
C PRO A 138 -3.55 -17.50 -8.80
N ARG A 139 -2.90 -18.14 -7.81
CA ARG A 139 -3.42 -19.29 -7.05
C ARG A 139 -3.95 -18.92 -5.67
N GLY A 140 -3.89 -17.64 -5.26
CA GLY A 140 -4.20 -17.18 -3.91
C GLY A 140 -5.69 -17.02 -3.60
N GLY A 141 -6.56 -17.09 -4.61
CA GLY A 141 -8.03 -17.01 -4.46
C GLY A 141 -8.57 -15.69 -3.87
N SER A 142 -7.70 -14.74 -3.54
CA SER A 142 -8.06 -13.44 -2.99
C SER A 142 -6.95 -12.42 -3.16
N VAL A 143 -7.33 -11.14 -3.11
CA VAL A 143 -6.43 -9.99 -2.97
C VAL A 143 -6.70 -9.36 -1.61
N ALA A 144 -5.65 -9.18 -0.81
CA ALA A 144 -5.73 -8.42 0.43
C ALA A 144 -5.19 -7.01 0.21
N PHE A 145 -5.92 -5.99 0.66
CA PHE A 145 -5.45 -4.61 0.67
C PHE A 145 -5.55 -4.03 2.07
N GLN A 146 -4.54 -3.29 2.45
CA GLN A 146 -4.54 -2.45 3.63
C GLN A 146 -5.22 -1.13 3.28
N GLN A 147 -6.27 -0.78 4.01
CA GLN A 147 -6.78 0.59 4.04
C GLN A 147 -6.04 1.37 5.13
N SER A 148 -5.88 2.69 4.93
CA SER A 148 -5.27 3.53 5.95
C SER A 148 -6.07 3.47 7.27
N ILE A 149 -5.46 2.88 8.30
CA ILE A 149 -6.09 2.76 9.63
C ILE A 149 -6.32 4.14 10.24
N THR A 150 -5.39 5.07 10.01
CA THR A 150 -5.46 6.46 10.45
C THR A 150 -6.67 7.16 9.84
N TYR A 151 -6.88 6.97 8.53
CA TYR A 151 -8.08 7.44 7.87
C TYR A 151 -9.34 6.79 8.44
N ALA A 152 -9.39 5.45 8.53
CA ALA A 152 -10.58 4.73 8.98
C ALA A 152 -11.01 5.09 10.41
N LYS A 153 -10.04 5.33 11.31
CA LYS A 153 -10.31 5.81 12.68
C LYS A 153 -10.91 7.22 12.71
N ALA A 154 -10.51 8.09 11.78
CA ALA A 154 -10.99 9.48 11.70
C ALA A 154 -12.24 9.65 10.81
N ALA A 155 -12.53 8.68 9.94
CA ALA A 155 -13.58 8.78 8.94
C ALA A 155 -14.98 8.86 9.58
N PRO A 156 -15.92 9.61 8.96
CA PRO A 156 -17.35 9.46 9.26
C PRO A 156 -17.83 8.05 8.88
N SER A 157 -19.07 7.73 9.27
CA SER A 157 -19.72 6.54 8.69
C SER A 157 -19.88 6.77 7.19
N GLU A 158 -19.44 5.81 6.40
CA GLU A 158 -19.40 5.90 4.95
C GLU A 158 -19.50 4.51 4.31
N THR A 159 -19.86 4.47 3.02
CA THR A 159 -19.84 3.25 2.23
C THR A 159 -18.76 3.33 1.17
N MET A 160 -17.90 2.32 1.13
CA MET A 160 -16.86 2.15 0.11
C MET A 160 -17.15 0.90 -0.71
N ILE A 161 -17.07 1.02 -2.04
CA ILE A 161 -17.21 -0.10 -2.97
C ILE A 161 -15.84 -0.41 -3.55
N ALA A 162 -15.32 -1.62 -3.31
CA ALA A 162 -14.10 -2.12 -3.92
C ALA A 162 -14.44 -2.99 -5.13
N ARG A 163 -13.68 -2.84 -6.22
CA ARG A 163 -13.84 -3.61 -7.46
C ARG A 163 -12.49 -4.19 -7.89
N LEU A 164 -12.45 -5.50 -8.09
CA LEU A 164 -11.32 -6.17 -8.74
C LEU A 164 -11.59 -6.30 -10.23
N ILE A 165 -10.67 -5.79 -11.04
CA ILE A 165 -10.81 -5.76 -12.50
C ILE A 165 -9.60 -6.45 -13.12
N ALA A 166 -9.82 -7.55 -13.84
CA ALA A 166 -8.77 -8.23 -14.58
C ALA A 166 -8.57 -7.62 -15.97
N ARG A 167 -7.35 -7.71 -16.46
CA ARG A 167 -7.01 -7.64 -17.89
C ARG A 167 -6.46 -8.98 -18.36
N ASP A 168 -6.94 -9.44 -19.51
CA ASP A 168 -6.44 -10.64 -20.18
C ASP A 168 -5.30 -10.32 -21.17
N ASP A 169 -4.78 -11.35 -21.84
CA ASP A 169 -3.72 -11.22 -22.86
C ASP A 169 -4.10 -10.33 -24.05
N GLY A 170 -5.40 -10.15 -24.31
CA GLY A 170 -5.92 -9.28 -25.37
C GLY A 170 -6.17 -7.85 -24.92
N GLY A 171 -5.91 -7.53 -23.64
CA GLY A 171 -6.19 -6.24 -23.02
C GLY A 171 -7.67 -6.02 -22.67
N ALA A 172 -8.53 -7.02 -22.85
CA ALA A 172 -9.94 -6.91 -22.49
C ALA A 172 -10.10 -6.88 -20.98
N ARG A 173 -11.01 -6.02 -20.50
CA ARG A 173 -11.27 -5.83 -19.07
C ARG A 173 -12.50 -6.63 -18.65
N SER A 174 -12.38 -7.37 -17.55
CA SER A 174 -13.50 -8.07 -16.92
C SER A 174 -13.55 -7.80 -15.42
N MET A 175 -14.77 -7.69 -14.88
CA MET A 175 -14.99 -7.54 -13.44
C MET A 175 -14.85 -8.91 -12.77
N LEU A 176 -13.89 -9.05 -11.85
CA LEU A 176 -13.70 -10.26 -11.05
C LEU A 176 -14.63 -10.29 -9.83
N GLY A 177 -14.94 -9.12 -9.28
CA GLY A 177 -15.81 -8.99 -8.11
C GLY A 177 -16.00 -7.54 -7.69
N GLU A 178 -17.16 -7.28 -7.09
CA GLU A 178 -17.51 -6.03 -6.41
C GLU A 178 -17.82 -6.34 -4.94
N TYR A 179 -17.38 -5.48 -4.03
CA TYR A 179 -17.44 -5.72 -2.60
C TYR A 179 -17.76 -4.42 -1.88
N THR A 180 -18.79 -4.43 -1.03
CA THR A 180 -19.24 -3.23 -0.33
C THR A 180 -18.85 -3.26 1.14
N PHE A 181 -18.21 -2.21 1.62
CA PHE A 181 -17.86 -2.00 3.01
C PHE A 181 -18.70 -0.86 3.57
N HIS A 182 -19.57 -1.17 4.54
CA HIS A 182 -20.31 -0.16 5.29
C HIS A 182 -19.50 0.19 6.54
N HIS A 183 -18.62 1.18 6.42
CA HIS A 183 -17.80 1.65 7.53
C HIS A 183 -18.64 2.46 8.50
N THR A 184 -18.63 2.09 9.77
CA THR A 184 -19.28 2.84 10.84
C THR A 184 -18.20 3.57 11.63
N ARG A 185 -18.41 4.88 11.82
CA ARG A 185 -17.55 5.73 12.64
C ARG A 185 -17.28 5.07 14.01
N THR A 186 -16.02 5.03 14.38
CA THR A 186 -15.58 4.75 15.74
C THR A 186 -15.95 5.96 16.62
N LEU A 187 -16.91 5.82 17.53
CA LEU A 187 -17.11 6.85 18.54
C LEU A 187 -15.87 6.83 19.47
N PRO A 188 -15.26 7.98 19.81
CA PRO A 188 -14.32 7.98 20.92
C PRO A 188 -15.02 7.35 22.13
N GLY A 189 -14.30 6.50 22.88
CA GLY A 189 -14.81 5.93 24.12
C GLY A 189 -15.35 7.03 25.05
N PRO A 190 -16.13 6.67 26.10
CA PRO A 190 -16.74 7.67 26.96
C PRO A 190 -15.68 8.68 27.41
N GLY A 191 -15.87 9.94 27.03
CA GLY A 191 -14.99 11.03 27.43
C GLY A 191 -15.07 11.14 28.95
N THR A 192 -14.06 10.60 29.62
CA THR A 192 -13.81 10.84 31.04
C THR A 192 -12.88 12.03 31.19
#